data_AF-A0A2C6AXJ3-F1
#
_entry.id   AF-A0A2C6AXJ3-F1
#
_cell.length_a   1.000
_cell.length_b   1.000
_cell.length_c   1.000
_cell.angle_alpha   90.00
_cell.angle_beta   90.00
_cell.angle_gamma   90.00
#
_symmetry.space_group_name_H-M   'P 1'
#
loop_
_entity.id
_entity.type
_entity.pdbx_description
1 polymer ?
#
loop_
_entity_poly.entity_id
_entity_poly.type
_entity_poly.pdbx_seq_one_letter_code
_entity_poly.pdbx_strand_id
1 'polypeptide(L)'
;MKNKLFNILLCIFLLNSINIFSLDNDIKEIEPIESIYSDENSSVSVENNEKTISENSYQENYKSKNSNIISTNKDLKTNKKEEDGREDKFEEITDRTNRITALGSAMGAVDLSKTPANKFRVGAGIGHSANNQAVAVGIGYAPTERLRLNTKISTTTNSTKSNRSNGISIGASYDLDW
;
A
#
# COMPACT_ATOMS: atom_id res chain seq x y z
N MET A 1 -7.04 6.40 -46.06
CA MET A 1 -6.89 5.05 -45.46
C MET A 1 -6.07 5.00 -44.16
N LYS A 2 -5.92 6.09 -43.38
CA LYS A 2 -4.94 6.13 -42.26
C LYS A 2 -5.48 5.92 -40.82
N ASN A 3 -6.78 5.71 -40.61
CA ASN A 3 -7.35 5.63 -39.24
C ASN A 3 -7.88 4.24 -38.84
N LYS A 4 -7.93 3.27 -39.76
CA LYS A 4 -8.50 1.94 -39.46
C LYS A 4 -7.65 1.15 -38.45
N LEU A 5 -6.33 1.29 -38.54
CA LEU A 5 -5.37 0.56 -37.69
C LEU A 5 -5.37 1.10 -36.25
N PHE A 6 -5.50 2.42 -36.08
CA PHE A 6 -5.65 3.05 -34.77
C PHE A 6 -6.97 2.65 -34.10
N ASN A 7 -8.08 2.65 -34.85
CA ASN A 7 -9.39 2.24 -34.31
C ASN A 7 -9.40 0.77 -33.90
N ILE A 8 -8.72 -0.11 -34.65
CA ILE A 8 -8.56 -1.52 -34.29
C ILE A 8 -7.76 -1.68 -32.99
N LEU A 9 -6.66 -0.93 -32.84
CA LEU A 9 -5.85 -0.99 -31.62
C LEU A 9 -6.63 -0.45 -30.40
N LEU A 10 -7.39 0.62 -30.59
CA LEU A 10 -8.26 1.21 -29.56
C LEU A 10 -9.37 0.24 -29.15
N CYS A 11 -10.02 -0.44 -30.10
CA CYS A 11 -11.01 -1.46 -29.80
C CYS A 11 -10.42 -2.62 -28.99
N ILE A 12 -9.26 -3.16 -29.40
CA ILE A 12 -8.61 -4.26 -28.66
C ILE A 12 -8.27 -3.83 -27.22
N PHE A 13 -7.80 -2.60 -27.02
CA PHE A 13 -7.51 -2.06 -25.70
C PHE A 13 -8.77 -1.93 -24.83
N LEU A 14 -9.87 -1.41 -25.39
CA LEU A 14 -11.14 -1.26 -24.67
C LEU A 14 -11.75 -2.61 -24.29
N LEU A 15 -11.73 -3.60 -25.19
CA LEU A 15 -12.26 -4.95 -24.95
C LEU A 15 -11.51 -5.70 -23.83
N ASN A 16 -10.22 -5.43 -23.63
CA ASN A 16 -9.43 -6.05 -22.55
C ASN A 16 -9.52 -5.30 -21.20
N SER A 17 -10.07 -4.09 -21.18
CA SER A 17 -10.12 -3.23 -19.99
C SER A 17 -11.37 -3.47 -19.12
N ILE A 18 -12.35 -4.23 -19.61
CA ILE A 18 -13.69 -4.35 -18.98
C ILE A 18 -13.74 -5.39 -17.83
N ASN A 19 -12.65 -6.09 -17.52
CA ASN A 19 -12.62 -7.09 -16.43
C ASN A 19 -12.25 -6.52 -15.04
N ILE A 20 -12.33 -5.19 -14.83
CA ILE A 20 -11.95 -4.55 -13.56
C ILE A 20 -13.14 -4.35 -12.59
N PHE A 21 -14.38 -4.57 -13.02
CA PHE A 21 -15.55 -4.50 -12.12
C PHE A 21 -16.15 -5.89 -11.90
N SER A 22 -15.63 -6.61 -10.89
CA SER A 22 -16.45 -7.58 -10.17
C SER A 22 -17.33 -6.77 -9.22
N LEU A 23 -18.59 -6.61 -9.59
CA LEU A 23 -19.59 -5.90 -8.80
C LEU A 23 -20.10 -6.81 -7.67
N ASP A 24 -19.31 -6.96 -6.60
CA ASP A 24 -19.85 -7.46 -5.32
C ASP A 24 -20.51 -6.27 -4.60
N ASN A 25 -21.83 -6.20 -4.73
CA ASN A 25 -22.70 -5.16 -4.18
C ASN A 25 -23.06 -5.39 -2.70
N ASP A 26 -22.07 -5.53 -1.81
CA ASP A 26 -22.33 -5.59 -0.35
C ASP A 26 -21.49 -4.55 0.40
N ILE A 27 -21.86 -3.28 0.25
CA ILE A 27 -21.36 -2.21 1.12
C ILE A 27 -22.24 -2.19 2.37
N LYS A 28 -21.76 -2.75 3.49
CA LYS A 28 -22.37 -2.54 4.80
C LYS A 28 -22.02 -1.16 5.33
N GLU A 29 -23.04 -0.39 5.66
CA GLU A 29 -22.96 0.89 6.36
C GLU A 29 -22.29 0.69 7.73
N ILE A 30 -21.28 1.51 8.05
CA ILE A 30 -20.53 1.45 9.30
C ILE A 30 -21.00 2.62 10.16
N GLU A 31 -21.55 2.33 11.34
CA GLU A 31 -21.97 3.36 12.29
C GLU A 31 -20.74 4.08 12.91
N PRO A 32 -20.83 5.38 13.20
CA PRO A 32 -19.72 6.15 13.77
C PRO A 32 -19.41 5.74 15.22
N ILE A 33 -18.12 5.67 15.54
CA ILE A 33 -17.62 5.25 16.85
C ILE A 33 -17.80 6.40 17.85
N GLU A 34 -18.52 6.15 18.96
CA GLU A 34 -18.67 7.09 20.07
C GLU A 34 -17.35 7.33 20.83
N SER A 35 -17.12 8.57 21.24
CA SER A 35 -15.93 9.02 21.96
C SER A 35 -15.88 8.48 23.40
N ILE A 36 -14.75 7.89 23.79
CA ILE A 36 -14.51 7.47 25.18
C ILE A 36 -14.19 8.71 26.02
N TYR A 37 -15.20 9.19 26.76
CA TYR A 37 -15.03 10.09 27.90
C TYR A 37 -14.82 9.21 29.15
N SER A 38 -13.68 9.35 29.81
CA SER A 38 -13.31 8.58 31.00
C SER A 38 -13.49 9.41 32.26
N ASP A 39 -14.63 9.22 32.95
CA ASP A 39 -14.86 9.74 34.31
C ASP A 39 -14.68 8.62 35.35
N GLU A 40 -13.53 8.70 36.03
CA GLU A 40 -13.32 8.71 37.48
C GLU A 40 -13.92 7.63 38.45
N ASN A 41 -12.97 6.95 39.12
CA ASN A 41 -12.91 6.43 40.51
C ASN A 41 -13.91 5.41 41.09
N SER A 42 -13.36 4.28 41.56
CA SER A 42 -13.83 3.60 42.78
C SER A 42 -12.68 2.94 43.53
N SER A 43 -12.48 3.42 44.75
CA SER A 43 -11.49 3.04 45.76
C SER A 43 -11.89 1.79 46.54
N VAL A 44 -10.95 0.88 46.85
CA VAL A 44 -11.06 -0.01 48.02
C VAL A 44 -9.69 -0.16 48.71
N SER A 45 -9.74 0.11 50.01
CA SER A 45 -8.70 0.15 51.05
C SER A 45 -8.09 -1.21 51.41
N VAL A 46 -6.82 -1.23 51.82
CA VAL A 46 -6.16 -2.38 52.46
C VAL A 46 -5.57 -1.93 53.80
N GLU A 47 -6.01 -2.56 54.89
CA GLU A 47 -5.49 -2.36 56.23
C GLU A 47 -5.14 -3.71 56.88
N ASN A 48 -3.86 -3.86 57.23
CA ASN A 48 -3.19 -4.58 58.34
C ASN A 48 -3.60 -6.02 58.75
N ASN A 49 -2.63 -6.96 58.77
CA ASN A 49 -2.05 -7.54 60.02
C ASN A 49 -1.13 -8.76 59.79
N GLU A 50 -0.27 -8.96 60.80
CA GLU A 50 1.04 -9.63 60.86
C GLU A 50 1.03 -11.16 61.11
N LYS A 51 2.18 -11.81 60.80
CA LYS A 51 2.77 -13.06 61.37
C LYS A 51 2.15 -14.40 60.91
N THR A 52 2.90 -15.41 60.40
CA THR A 52 3.69 -16.39 61.19
C THR A 52 4.53 -17.36 60.29
N ILE A 53 5.81 -17.47 60.63
CA ILE A 53 6.84 -18.54 60.53
C ILE A 53 6.43 -19.95 60.03
N SER A 54 7.21 -20.58 59.13
CA SER A 54 8.02 -21.80 59.39
C SER A 54 8.40 -22.60 58.13
N GLU A 55 9.65 -23.07 58.13
CA GLU A 55 10.38 -23.88 57.15
C GLU A 55 9.70 -25.19 56.70
N ASN A 56 9.85 -25.52 55.40
CA ASN A 56 9.97 -26.86 54.80
C ASN A 56 10.00 -26.67 53.27
N SER A 57 10.78 -27.33 52.43
CA SER A 57 11.89 -28.26 52.57
C SER A 57 12.50 -28.42 51.17
N TYR A 58 13.79 -28.69 51.12
CA TYR A 58 14.64 -28.71 49.94
C TYR A 58 14.28 -29.85 48.96
N GLN A 59 13.26 -29.71 48.09
CA GLN A 59 13.05 -30.68 47.00
C GLN A 59 12.58 -30.13 45.63
N GLU A 60 12.24 -28.86 45.48
CA GLU A 60 11.57 -28.40 44.24
C GLU A 60 12.48 -27.73 43.18
N ASN A 61 13.79 -27.63 43.43
CA ASN A 61 14.65 -26.78 42.59
C ASN A 61 15.20 -27.43 41.30
N TYR A 62 15.20 -28.76 41.19
CA TYR A 62 15.80 -29.44 40.03
C TYR A 62 14.85 -29.57 38.81
N LYS A 63 13.54 -29.45 39.01
CA LYS A 63 12.55 -29.55 37.93
C LYS A 63 12.28 -28.19 37.27
N SER A 64 12.33 -27.11 38.04
CA SER A 64 12.05 -25.73 37.61
C SER A 64 13.17 -25.13 36.76
N LYS A 65 14.43 -25.51 37.00
CA LYS A 65 15.58 -24.97 36.25
C LYS A 65 15.63 -25.48 34.81
N ASN A 66 15.18 -26.72 34.57
CA ASN A 66 15.16 -27.30 33.22
C ASN A 66 13.96 -26.77 32.39
N SER A 67 12.80 -26.49 33.01
CA SER A 67 11.66 -25.89 32.30
C SER A 67 11.93 -24.45 31.87
N ASN A 68 12.62 -23.65 32.69
CA ASN A 68 12.97 -22.27 32.34
C ASN A 68 14.05 -22.21 31.24
N ILE A 69 15.01 -23.12 31.22
CA ILE A 69 16.03 -23.17 30.14
C ILE A 69 15.41 -23.66 28.82
N ILE A 70 14.44 -24.58 28.86
CA ILE A 70 13.75 -25.09 27.68
C ILE A 70 12.75 -24.07 27.11
N SER A 71 12.03 -23.31 27.95
CA SER A 71 11.18 -22.21 27.49
C SER A 71 12.01 -21.07 26.90
N THR A 72 13.08 -20.65 27.57
CA THR A 72 13.93 -19.54 27.07
C THR A 72 14.59 -19.86 25.73
N ASN A 73 15.00 -21.11 25.46
CA ASN A 73 15.52 -21.52 24.15
C ASN A 73 14.43 -21.62 23.08
N LYS A 74 13.22 -22.06 23.44
CA LYS A 74 12.06 -22.06 22.55
C LYS A 74 11.67 -20.62 22.19
N ASP A 75 11.66 -19.73 23.16
CA ASP A 75 11.32 -18.31 23.03
C ASP A 75 12.41 -17.53 22.28
N LEU A 76 13.69 -17.87 22.44
CA LEU A 76 14.78 -17.37 21.59
C LEU A 76 14.66 -17.86 20.13
N LYS A 77 14.24 -19.11 19.92
CA LYS A 77 13.99 -19.65 18.58
C LYS A 77 12.76 -19.04 17.92
N THR A 78 11.69 -18.75 18.66
CA THR A 78 10.52 -18.05 18.10
C THR A 78 10.83 -16.59 17.82
N ASN A 79 11.52 -15.88 18.71
CA ASN A 79 11.94 -14.49 18.46
C ASN A 79 12.86 -14.38 17.24
N LYS A 80 13.82 -15.30 17.07
CA LYS A 80 14.69 -15.32 15.88
C LYS A 80 13.95 -15.65 14.57
N LYS A 81 12.92 -16.50 14.64
CA LYS A 81 12.03 -16.79 13.50
C LYS A 81 11.12 -15.61 13.14
N GLU A 82 10.71 -14.85 14.15
CA GLU A 82 9.96 -13.60 13.94
C GLU A 82 10.86 -12.45 13.46
N GLU A 83 12.15 -12.45 13.79
CA GLU A 83 13.13 -11.49 13.28
C GLU A 83 13.41 -11.68 11.78
N ASP A 84 13.72 -12.90 11.33
CA ASP A 84 13.86 -13.21 9.89
C ASP A 84 12.57 -12.83 9.11
N GLY A 85 11.39 -13.18 9.63
CA GLY A 85 10.12 -12.84 9.01
C GLY A 85 9.76 -11.34 9.07
N ARG A 86 10.43 -10.55 9.92
CA ARG A 86 10.32 -9.08 9.93
C ARG A 86 11.23 -8.47 8.89
N GLU A 87 12.46 -8.95 8.75
CA GLU A 87 13.41 -8.50 7.71
C GLU A 87 12.82 -8.68 6.31
N ASP A 88 12.24 -9.84 6.02
CA ASP A 88 11.55 -10.12 4.74
C ASP A 88 10.41 -9.13 4.47
N LYS A 89 9.63 -8.77 5.52
CA LYS A 89 8.54 -7.79 5.40
C LYS A 89 9.07 -6.38 5.16
N PHE A 90 10.18 -5.99 5.81
CA PHE A 90 10.79 -4.68 5.61
C PHE A 90 11.40 -4.52 4.23
N GLU A 91 12.06 -5.56 3.72
CA GLU A 91 12.58 -5.57 2.35
C GLU A 91 11.45 -5.48 1.33
N GLU A 92 10.36 -6.24 1.54
CA GLU A 92 9.19 -6.17 0.68
C GLU A 92 8.53 -4.77 0.68
N ILE A 93 8.40 -4.13 1.85
CA ILE A 93 7.86 -2.77 1.96
C ILE A 93 8.75 -1.76 1.23
N THR A 94 10.07 -1.87 1.40
CA THR A 94 11.05 -0.98 0.74
C THR A 94 10.97 -1.15 -0.78
N ASP A 95 10.91 -2.39 -1.27
CA ASP A 95 10.79 -2.70 -2.69
C ASP A 95 9.45 -2.21 -3.28
N ARG A 96 8.34 -2.40 -2.55
CA ARG A 96 7.02 -1.83 -2.91
C ARG A 96 7.08 -0.30 -3.02
N THR A 97 7.73 0.35 -2.06
CA THR A 97 7.89 1.81 -2.06
C THR A 97 8.67 2.27 -3.27
N ASN A 98 9.82 1.65 -3.55
CA ASN A 98 10.63 1.95 -4.73
C ASN A 98 9.83 1.76 -6.03
N ARG A 99 9.00 0.72 -6.14
CA ARG A 99 8.09 0.55 -7.29
C ARG A 99 7.10 1.69 -7.44
N ILE A 100 6.42 2.08 -6.35
CA ILE A 100 5.45 3.19 -6.36
C ILE A 100 6.15 4.48 -6.78
N THR A 101 7.34 4.76 -6.26
CA THR A 101 8.12 5.93 -6.63
C THR A 101 8.48 5.91 -8.12
N ALA A 102 8.98 4.78 -8.65
CA ALA A 102 9.28 4.65 -10.07
C ALA A 102 8.03 4.87 -10.95
N LEU A 103 6.88 4.31 -10.58
CA LEU A 103 5.60 4.50 -11.27
C LEU A 103 5.17 5.97 -11.26
N GLY A 104 5.27 6.63 -10.10
CA GLY A 104 4.96 8.04 -9.93
C GLY A 104 5.87 8.92 -10.80
N SER A 105 7.17 8.65 -10.80
CA SER A 105 8.13 9.34 -11.66
C SER A 105 7.81 9.13 -13.15
N ALA A 106 7.48 7.90 -13.57
CA ALA A 106 7.12 7.60 -14.94
C ALA A 106 5.87 8.38 -15.38
N MET A 107 4.81 8.38 -14.55
CA MET A 107 3.59 9.13 -14.81
C MET A 107 3.81 10.65 -14.79
N GLY A 108 4.69 11.14 -13.91
CA GLY A 108 5.10 12.55 -13.86
C GLY A 108 5.79 12.99 -15.14
N ALA A 109 6.63 12.13 -15.72
CA ALA A 109 7.31 12.39 -16.99
C ALA A 109 6.39 12.44 -18.22
N VAL A 110 5.16 11.88 -18.14
CA VAL A 110 4.18 11.95 -19.21
C VAL A 110 3.60 13.37 -19.31
N ASP A 111 4.12 14.18 -20.24
CA ASP A 111 3.65 15.56 -20.45
C ASP A 111 2.36 15.63 -21.28
N LEU A 112 1.25 15.88 -20.58
CA LEU A 112 -0.07 16.17 -21.16
C LEU A 112 -0.56 17.57 -20.81
N SER A 113 0.28 18.35 -20.11
CA SER A 113 -0.07 19.69 -19.60
C SER A 113 -0.36 20.65 -20.74
N LYS A 114 0.41 20.59 -21.84
CA LYS A 114 0.29 21.48 -23.01
C LYS A 114 -0.61 20.92 -24.12
N THR A 115 -1.59 20.08 -23.80
CA THR A 115 -2.55 19.56 -24.80
C THR A 115 -3.31 20.73 -25.47
N PRO A 116 -3.31 20.85 -26.81
CA PRO A 116 -4.02 21.92 -27.49
C PRO A 116 -5.54 21.75 -27.43
N ALA A 117 -6.29 22.84 -27.47
CA ALA A 117 -7.76 22.82 -27.51
C ALA A 117 -8.31 21.99 -28.68
N ASN A 118 -9.39 21.26 -28.43
CA ASN A 118 -10.07 20.33 -29.34
C ASN A 118 -9.16 19.24 -29.93
N LYS A 119 -8.05 18.90 -29.25
CA LYS A 119 -7.12 17.86 -29.69
C LYS A 119 -6.82 16.85 -28.58
N PHE A 120 -6.50 15.64 -29.03
CA PHE A 120 -5.93 14.60 -28.18
C PHE A 120 -4.41 14.65 -28.26
N ARG A 121 -3.76 14.40 -27.13
CA ARG A 121 -2.31 14.20 -27.04
C ARG A 121 -2.06 12.85 -26.40
N VAL A 122 -1.12 12.09 -26.96
CA VAL A 122 -0.61 10.86 -26.33
C VAL A 122 0.83 11.12 -25.90
N GLY A 123 1.19 10.68 -24.70
CA GLY A 123 2.53 10.79 -24.16
C GLY A 123 2.98 9.47 -23.56
N ALA A 124 4.29 9.28 -23.50
CA ALA A 124 4.92 8.16 -22.80
C ALA A 124 6.05 8.69 -21.92
N GLY A 125 6.33 7.98 -20.84
CA GLY A 125 7.33 8.35 -19.85
C GLY A 125 7.96 7.12 -19.24
N ILE A 126 9.19 7.26 -18.77
CA ILE A 126 9.92 6.23 -18.02
C ILE A 126 10.28 6.80 -16.66
N GLY A 127 10.31 5.94 -15.65
CA GLY A 127 10.63 6.30 -14.29
C GLY A 127 11.49 5.22 -13.65
N HIS A 128 12.37 5.63 -12.75
CA HIS A 128 13.32 4.76 -12.11
C HIS A 128 13.46 5.13 -10.63
N SER A 129 13.57 4.12 -9.77
CA SER A 129 13.79 4.29 -8.34
C SER A 129 14.48 3.05 -7.78
N ALA A 130 15.68 3.24 -7.23
CA ALA A 130 16.57 2.17 -6.78
C ALA A 130 16.71 1.06 -7.85
N ASN A 131 16.28 -0.16 -7.57
CA ASN A 131 16.36 -1.29 -8.51
C ASN A 131 15.10 -1.45 -9.40
N ASN A 132 14.10 -0.57 -9.24
CA ASN A 132 12.83 -0.64 -9.93
C ASN A 132 12.76 0.36 -11.10
N GLN A 133 12.20 -0.11 -12.21
CA GLN A 133 11.92 0.69 -13.39
C GLN A 133 10.44 0.61 -13.73
N ALA A 134 9.90 1.69 -14.27
CA ALA A 134 8.51 1.79 -14.67
C ALA A 134 8.38 2.53 -16.00
N VAL A 135 7.35 2.15 -16.75
CA VAL A 135 6.93 2.84 -17.96
C VAL A 135 5.51 3.32 -17.77
N ALA A 136 5.20 4.48 -18.35
CA ALA A 136 3.88 5.09 -18.31
C ALA A 136 3.48 5.55 -19.70
N VAL A 137 2.19 5.47 -19.98
CA VAL A 137 1.57 6.05 -21.17
C VAL A 137 0.33 6.81 -20.73
N GLY A 138 -0.04 7.86 -21.45
CA GLY A 138 -1.23 8.62 -21.12
C GLY A 138 -1.81 9.34 -22.32
N ILE A 139 -3.08 9.69 -22.20
CA ILE A 139 -3.83 10.48 -23.16
C ILE A 139 -4.39 11.72 -22.46
N GLY A 140 -4.19 12.86 -23.10
CA GLY A 140 -4.76 14.15 -22.71
C GLY A 140 -5.78 14.61 -23.74
N TYR A 141 -6.82 15.29 -23.29
CA TYR A 141 -7.82 15.94 -24.12
C TYR A 141 -8.15 17.31 -23.53
N ALA A 142 -8.18 18.34 -24.36
CA ALA A 142 -8.58 19.68 -23.94
C ALA A 142 -9.85 20.09 -24.70
N PRO A 143 -11.05 19.99 -24.09
CA PRO A 143 -12.30 20.41 -24.75
C PRO A 143 -12.36 21.91 -25.05
N THR A 144 -11.66 22.72 -24.26
CA THR A 144 -11.55 24.17 -24.47
C THR A 144 -10.10 24.60 -24.28
N GLU A 145 -9.78 25.88 -24.51
CA GLU A 145 -8.43 26.40 -24.21
C GLU A 145 -8.12 26.41 -22.70
N ARG A 146 -9.17 26.43 -21.87
CA ARG A 146 -9.08 26.54 -20.40
C ARG A 146 -9.18 25.18 -19.71
N LEU A 147 -10.04 24.29 -20.21
CA LEU A 147 -10.27 22.97 -19.60
C LEU A 147 -9.35 21.93 -20.24
N ARG A 148 -8.61 21.21 -19.40
CA ARG A 148 -7.74 20.10 -19.82
C ARG A 148 -8.02 18.88 -18.96
N LEU A 149 -8.13 17.73 -19.60
CA LEU A 149 -8.31 16.43 -18.98
C LEU A 149 -7.11 15.55 -19.36
N ASN A 150 -6.65 14.73 -18.43
CA ASN A 150 -5.61 13.74 -18.69
C ASN A 150 -5.90 12.43 -17.97
N THR A 151 -5.53 11.33 -18.59
CA THR A 151 -5.49 10.02 -17.96
C THR A 151 -4.18 9.34 -18.31
N LYS A 152 -3.58 8.68 -17.33
CA LYS A 152 -2.28 8.02 -17.45
C LYS A 152 -2.37 6.64 -16.81
N ILE A 153 -1.67 5.69 -17.39
CA ILE A 153 -1.46 4.36 -16.86
C ILE A 153 0.04 4.08 -16.80
N SER A 154 0.47 3.32 -15.80
CA SER A 154 1.88 2.97 -15.62
C SER A 154 2.04 1.56 -15.10
N THR A 155 3.21 0.99 -15.35
CA THR A 155 3.50 -0.40 -15.02
C THR A 155 5.00 -0.59 -14.80
N THR A 156 5.37 -1.40 -13.82
CA THR A 156 6.79 -1.70 -13.54
C THR A 156 7.34 -2.70 -14.56
N THR A 157 8.56 -2.47 -15.03
CA THR A 157 9.20 -3.31 -16.05
C THR A 157 10.14 -4.35 -15.45
N ASN A 158 10.82 -4.02 -14.35
CA ASN A 158 11.88 -4.85 -13.75
C ASN A 158 11.40 -5.71 -12.56
N SER A 159 10.13 -6.13 -12.57
CA SER A 159 9.53 -6.93 -11.49
C SER A 159 9.04 -8.28 -12.01
N THR A 160 9.26 -9.36 -11.26
CA THR A 160 8.68 -10.68 -11.52
C THR A 160 7.16 -10.59 -11.64
N LYS A 161 6.50 -11.50 -12.38
CA LYS A 161 5.05 -11.46 -12.64
C LYS A 161 4.20 -11.30 -11.35
N SER A 162 4.66 -11.87 -10.23
CA SER A 162 4.02 -11.76 -8.91
C SER A 162 4.17 -10.40 -8.24
N ASN A 163 5.23 -9.64 -8.54
CA ASN A 163 5.59 -8.38 -7.89
C ASN A 163 5.40 -7.18 -8.81
N ARG A 164 4.67 -7.36 -9.93
CA ARG A 164 4.37 -6.28 -10.86
C ARG A 164 3.34 -5.34 -10.29
N SER A 165 3.66 -4.06 -10.30
CA SER A 165 2.77 -3.00 -9.84
C SER A 165 2.30 -2.18 -11.04
N ASN A 166 1.01 -1.83 -11.03
CA ASN A 166 0.39 -0.97 -12.04
C ASN A 166 -0.20 0.25 -11.35
N GLY A 167 -0.24 1.37 -12.05
CA GLY A 167 -0.87 2.61 -11.58
C GLY A 167 -1.82 3.14 -12.63
N ILE A 168 -2.90 3.79 -12.18
CA ILE A 168 -3.80 4.59 -13.01
C ILE A 168 -4.00 5.96 -12.36
N SER A 169 -4.01 7.00 -13.17
CA SER A 169 -4.33 8.36 -12.71
C SER A 169 -5.20 9.10 -13.73
N ILE A 170 -6.05 9.98 -13.21
CA ILE A 170 -6.93 10.85 -13.97
C ILE A 170 -6.80 12.24 -13.34
N GLY A 171 -6.70 13.27 -14.18
CA GLY A 171 -6.57 14.65 -13.73
C GLY A 171 -7.34 15.60 -14.63
N ALA A 172 -7.79 16.72 -14.05
CA ALA A 172 -8.41 17.82 -14.76
C ALA A 172 -7.80 19.14 -14.28
N SER A 173 -7.72 20.13 -15.16
CA SER A 173 -7.30 21.49 -14.83
C SER A 173 -8.14 22.51 -15.58
N TYR A 174 -8.34 23.68 -14.97
CA TYR A 174 -9.07 24.80 -15.55
C TYR A 174 -8.29 26.10 -15.36
N ASP A 175 -7.99 26.79 -16.46
CA ASP A 175 -7.27 28.06 -16.43
C ASP A 175 -8.23 29.23 -16.11
N LEU A 176 -7.93 29.98 -15.04
CA LEU A 176 -8.68 31.15 -14.58
C LEU A 176 -7.91 32.42 -14.96
N ASP A 177 -8.61 33.41 -15.51
CA ASP A 177 -8.04 34.75 -15.70
C ASP A 177 -8.15 35.52 -14.37
N TRP A 178 -7.11 36.28 -14.03
CA TRP A 178 -7.09 37.17 -12.88
C TRP A 178 -6.69 38.57 -13.29
#